data_AF-A0A7X7LGQ4-F1
#
_entry.id   AF-A0A7X7LGQ4-F1
#
_cell.length_a   1.000
_cell.length_b   1.000
_cell.length_c   1.000
_cell.angle_alpha   90.00
_cell.angle_beta   90.00
_cell.angle_gamma   90.00
#
_symmetry.space_group_name_H-M   'P 1'
#
loop_
_entity.id
_entity.type
_entity.pdbx_description
1 polymer ?
#
loop_
_entity_poly.entity_id
_entity_poly.type
_entity_poly.pdbx_seq_one_letter_code
_entity_poly.pdbx_strand_id
1 'polypeptide(L)'
;MDWRSQNTNQKREQTKKIIREYLDKISLGDSAVREEFILKFKPFILKQVFKATDKFAEPENSEEYSVALFAFNEAIDTYDEKRHPNFLVFCEQVIRRRL
;
A
#
# COMPACT_ATOMS: atom_id res chain seq x y z
N MET A 1 30.38 -0.89 -14.17
CA MET A 1 29.70 -0.84 -12.86
C MET A 1 28.50 0.09 -13.00
N ASP A 2 27.29 -0.44 -12.95
CA ASP A 2 26.06 0.28 -13.32
C ASP A 2 25.41 0.98 -12.11
N TRP A 3 25.80 2.25 -11.89
CA TRP A 3 25.38 3.06 -10.74
C TRP A 3 23.85 3.27 -10.66
N ARG A 4 23.14 3.15 -11.79
CA ARG A 4 21.67 3.25 -11.87
C ARG A 4 20.97 2.13 -11.10
N SER A 5 21.57 0.94 -11.06
CA SER A 5 20.99 -0.21 -10.35
C SER A 5 21.20 -0.14 -8.83
N GLN A 6 22.27 0.51 -8.37
CA GLN A 6 22.57 0.70 -6.95
C GLN A 6 21.57 1.67 -6.30
N ASN A 7 21.27 2.78 -6.98
CA ASN A 7 20.37 3.82 -6.49
C ASN A 7 18.90 3.36 -6.38
N THR A 8 18.44 2.50 -7.29
CA THR A 8 17.07 1.97 -7.27
C THR A 8 16.86 0.97 -6.13
N ASN A 9 17.87 0.15 -5.81
CA ASN A 9 17.80 -0.78 -4.68
C ASN A 9 17.77 -0.03 -3.34
N GLN A 10 18.65 0.96 -3.17
CA GLN A 10 18.69 1.84 -1.99
C GLN A 10 17.32 2.49 -1.73
N LYS A 11 16.68 3.05 -2.77
CA LYS A 11 15.36 3.68 -2.65
C LYS A 11 14.28 2.69 -2.23
N ARG A 12 14.30 1.44 -2.75
CA ARG A 12 13.34 0.39 -2.37
C ARG A 12 13.47 -0.01 -0.91
N GLU A 13 14.68 -0.18 -0.42
CA GLU A 13 14.92 -0.53 0.99
C GLU A 13 14.52 0.61 1.92
N GLN A 14 14.79 1.86 1.54
CA GLN A 14 14.30 3.02 2.29
C GLN A 14 12.76 3.06 2.35
N THR A 15 12.07 2.81 1.23
CA THR A 15 10.61 2.76 1.22
C THR A 15 10.06 1.64 2.11
N LYS A 16 10.66 0.44 2.06
CA LYS A 16 10.28 -0.67 2.95
C LYS A 16 10.44 -0.28 4.43
N LYS A 17 11.54 0.37 4.78
CA LYS A 17 11.80 0.83 6.15
C LYS A 17 10.72 1.81 6.62
N ILE A 18 10.41 2.83 5.81
CA ILE A 18 9.36 3.81 6.13
C ILE A 18 8.01 3.12 6.32
N ILE A 19 7.65 2.19 5.44
CA ILE A 19 6.38 1.44 5.57
C ILE A 19 6.34 0.66 6.89
N ARG A 20 7.42 -0.03 7.25
CA ARG A 20 7.50 -0.74 8.54
C ARG A 20 7.29 0.21 9.72
N GLU A 21 7.96 1.36 9.73
CA GLU A 21 7.82 2.35 10.79
C GLU A 21 6.36 2.85 10.93
N TYR A 22 5.63 2.98 9.83
CA TYR A 22 4.19 3.30 9.88
C TYR A 22 3.38 2.14 10.46
N LEU A 23 3.59 0.92 9.98
CA LEU A 23 2.85 -0.27 10.44
C LEU A 23 3.08 -0.53 11.94
N ASP A 24 4.31 -0.36 12.42
CA ASP A 24 4.65 -0.49 13.83
C ASP A 24 3.86 0.50 14.67
N LYS A 25 3.83 1.79 14.28
CA LYS A 25 3.05 2.83 14.97
C LYS A 25 1.55 2.55 14.94
N ILE A 26 1.02 2.09 13.81
CA ILE A 26 -0.40 1.73 13.68
C ILE A 26 -0.74 0.58 14.63
N SER A 27 0.15 -0.41 14.76
CA SER A 27 -0.05 -1.56 15.65
C SER A 27 -0.10 -1.17 17.14
N LEU A 28 0.46 -0.01 17.51
CA LEU A 28 0.39 0.56 18.86
C LEU A 28 -0.94 1.29 19.13
N GLY A 29 -1.88 1.29 18.19
CA GLY A 29 -3.22 1.87 18.35
C GLY A 29 -3.35 3.33 17.92
N ASP A 30 -2.35 3.88 17.23
CA ASP A 30 -2.41 5.27 16.73
C ASP A 30 -3.26 5.35 15.45
N SER A 31 -4.55 5.65 15.62
CA SER A 31 -5.50 5.80 14.51
C SER A 31 -5.18 6.99 13.60
N ALA A 32 -4.53 8.05 14.11
CA ALA A 32 -4.16 9.20 13.29
C ALA A 32 -3.04 8.85 12.32
N VAL A 33 -2.06 8.05 12.77
CA VAL A 33 -0.99 7.54 11.91
C VAL A 33 -1.54 6.61 10.82
N ARG A 34 -2.59 5.84 11.12
CA ARG A 34 -3.27 5.02 10.11
C ARG A 34 -3.87 5.87 8.99
N GLU A 35 -4.62 6.91 9.35
CA GLU A 35 -5.22 7.83 8.38
C GLU A 35 -4.13 8.52 7.53
N GLU A 36 -3.06 8.99 8.18
CA GLU A 36 -1.91 9.58 7.49
C GLU A 36 -1.27 8.60 6.50
N PHE A 37 -1.10 7.34 6.89
CA PHE A 37 -0.55 6.29 6.05
C PHE A 37 -1.44 6.03 4.82
N ILE A 38 -2.75 5.89 5.02
CA ILE A 38 -3.72 5.71 3.94
C ILE A 38 -3.66 6.88 2.95
N LEU A 39 -3.67 8.12 3.46
CA LEU A 39 -3.60 9.32 2.62
C LEU A 39 -2.32 9.37 1.78
N LYS A 40 -1.16 9.00 2.36
CA LYS A 40 0.11 8.92 1.60
C LYS A 40 0.09 7.85 0.52
N PHE A 41 -0.61 6.76 0.75
CA PHE A 41 -0.71 5.65 -0.20
C PHE A 41 -1.92 5.76 -1.15
N LYS A 42 -2.72 6.82 -1.08
CA LYS A 42 -3.82 7.10 -2.02
C LYS A 42 -3.42 6.96 -3.50
N PRO A 43 -2.28 7.50 -3.99
CA PRO A 43 -1.85 7.29 -5.37
C PRO A 43 -1.55 5.83 -5.72
N PHE A 44 -1.04 5.05 -4.76
CA PHE A 44 -0.84 3.62 -4.93
C PHE A 44 -2.18 2.88 -5.05
N ILE A 45 -3.15 3.18 -4.18
CA ILE A 45 -4.48 2.56 -4.22
C ILE A 45 -5.15 2.84 -5.57
N LEU A 46 -5.17 4.10 -6.01
CA LEU A 46 -5.70 4.50 -7.33
C LEU A 46 -5.02 3.76 -8.49
N LYS A 47 -3.69 3.60 -8.41
CA LYS A 47 -2.94 2.82 -9.40
C LYS A 47 -3.37 1.35 -9.44
N GLN A 48 -3.66 0.74 -8.29
CA GLN A 48 -4.12 -0.65 -8.27
C GLN A 48 -5.55 -0.78 -8.80
N VAL A 49 -6.42 0.19 -8.53
CA VAL A 49 -7.76 0.26 -9.15
C VAL A 49 -7.63 0.32 -10.66
N PHE A 50 -6.85 1.28 -11.19
CA PHE A 50 -6.63 1.40 -12.63
C PHE A 50 -6.08 0.12 -13.25
N LYS A 51 -5.10 -0.53 -12.61
CA LYS A 51 -4.55 -1.81 -13.10
C LYS A 51 -5.58 -2.93 -13.17
N ALA A 52 -6.56 -2.95 -12.27
CA ALA A 52 -7.57 -4.00 -12.20
C ALA A 52 -8.74 -3.73 -13.17
N THR A 53 -9.12 -2.46 -13.35
CA THR A 53 -10.35 -2.08 -14.06
C THR A 53 -10.13 -1.41 -15.42
N ASP A 54 -8.89 -1.01 -15.71
CA ASP A 54 -8.52 -0.15 -16.85
C ASP A 54 -9.25 1.20 -16.87
N LYS A 55 -9.67 1.68 -15.69
CA LYS A 55 -10.41 2.95 -15.52
C LYS A 55 -9.79 3.82 -14.45
N PHE A 56 -9.74 5.13 -14.71
CA PHE A 56 -9.39 6.10 -13.69
C PHE A 56 -10.56 6.26 -12.72
N ALA A 57 -10.29 6.05 -11.44
CA ALA A 57 -11.28 6.21 -10.38
C ALA A 57 -11.17 7.60 -9.74
N GLU A 58 -12.32 8.23 -9.52
CA GLU A 58 -12.43 9.40 -8.65
C GLU A 58 -12.68 8.90 -7.22
N PRO A 59 -11.82 9.24 -6.23
CA PRO A 59 -11.91 8.72 -4.87
C PRO A 59 -13.28 8.88 -4.20
N GLU A 60 -14.00 9.94 -4.54
CA GLU A 60 -15.29 10.31 -3.91
C GLU A 60 -16.50 9.66 -4.57
N ASN A 61 -16.34 9.06 -5.76
CA ASN A 61 -17.46 8.58 -6.57
C ASN A 61 -17.18 7.24 -7.28
N SER A 62 -16.19 6.48 -6.79
CA SER A 62 -15.86 5.16 -7.33
C SER A 62 -16.06 4.08 -6.29
N GLU A 63 -16.93 3.13 -6.63
CA GLU A 63 -17.16 1.91 -5.85
C GLU A 63 -15.86 1.08 -5.80
N GLU A 64 -15.12 1.02 -6.89
CA GLU A 64 -13.86 0.28 -6.97
C GLU A 64 -12.79 0.90 -6.08
N TYR A 65 -12.71 2.23 -6.02
CA TYR A 65 -11.82 2.88 -5.06
C TYR A 65 -12.22 2.58 -3.62
N SER A 66 -13.52 2.59 -3.29
CA SER A 66 -14.02 2.24 -1.96
C SER A 66 -13.65 0.81 -1.56
N VAL A 67 -13.82 -0.15 -2.48
CA VAL A 67 -13.42 -1.56 -2.28
C VAL A 67 -11.91 -1.68 -2.11
N ALA A 68 -11.12 -1.00 -2.94
CA ALA A 68 -9.67 -1.00 -2.84
C ALA A 68 -9.16 -0.36 -1.54
N LEU A 69 -9.81 0.70 -1.06
CA LEU A 69 -9.49 1.34 0.21
C LEU A 69 -9.79 0.43 1.40
N PHE A 70 -10.92 -0.28 1.37
CA PHE A 70 -11.23 -1.30 2.36
C PHE A 70 -10.19 -2.43 2.35
N ALA A 71 -9.80 -2.88 1.17
CA ALA A 71 -8.74 -3.87 0.98
C ALA A 71 -7.37 -3.42 1.49
N PHE A 72 -7.01 -2.16 1.27
CA PHE A 72 -5.79 -1.57 1.80
C PHE A 72 -5.81 -1.54 3.33
N ASN A 73 -6.95 -1.15 3.93
CA ASN A 73 -7.13 -1.16 5.38
C ASN A 73 -6.95 -2.55 5.97
N GLU A 74 -7.60 -3.56 5.40
CA GLU A 74 -7.40 -4.93 5.88
C GLU A 74 -5.96 -5.42 5.67
N ALA A 75 -5.31 -5.00 4.59
CA ALA A 75 -3.91 -5.35 4.38
C ALA A 75 -3.02 -4.78 5.50
N ILE A 76 -3.31 -3.58 6.02
CA ILE A 76 -2.62 -3.03 7.21
C ILE A 76 -2.83 -3.96 8.42
N ASP A 77 -4.06 -4.41 8.65
CA ASP A 77 -4.41 -5.20 9.85
C ASP A 77 -3.89 -6.63 9.82
N THR A 78 -3.79 -7.22 8.63
CA THR A 78 -3.50 -8.65 8.43
C THR A 78 -2.08 -8.93 7.95
N TYR A 79 -1.30 -7.89 7.68
CA TYR A 79 0.06 -8.07 7.18
C TYR A 79 0.96 -8.77 8.21
N ASP A 80 1.57 -9.88 7.78
CA ASP A 80 2.57 -10.62 8.52
C ASP A 80 3.86 -10.64 7.70
N GLU A 81 4.87 -9.90 8.17
CA GLU A 81 6.15 -9.79 7.46
C GLU A 81 6.91 -11.11 7.35
N LYS A 82 6.64 -12.08 8.24
CA LYS A 82 7.25 -13.41 8.17
C LYS A 82 6.71 -14.23 7.01
N ARG A 83 5.45 -13.99 6.62
CA ARG A 83 4.79 -14.62 5.47
C ARG A 83 5.00 -13.84 4.19
N HIS A 84 5.02 -12.51 4.29
CA HIS A 84 5.08 -11.60 3.16
C HIS A 84 6.22 -10.59 3.36
N PRO A 85 7.37 -10.73 2.67
CA PRO A 85 8.53 -9.85 2.90
C PRO A 85 8.35 -8.41 2.37
N ASN A 86 7.24 -8.12 1.68
CA ASN A 86 6.96 -6.81 1.13
C ASN A 86 5.46 -6.48 1.21
N PHE A 87 5.14 -5.50 2.06
CA PHE A 87 3.78 -5.00 2.27
C PHE A 87 3.07 -4.57 0.98
N LEU A 88 3.72 -3.83 0.07
CA LEU A 88 3.06 -3.34 -1.14
C LEU A 88 2.69 -4.47 -2.09
N VAL A 89 3.52 -5.51 -2.16
CA VAL A 89 3.21 -6.70 -2.97
C VAL A 89 2.04 -7.47 -2.37
N PHE A 90 2.04 -7.65 -1.04
CA PHE A 90 0.91 -8.26 -0.34
C PHE A 90 -0.38 -7.47 -0.53
N CYS A 91 -0.33 -6.15 -0.30
CA CYS A 91 -1.47 -5.27 -0.45
C CYS A 91 -2.03 -5.26 -1.88
N GLU A 92 -1.16 -5.29 -2.91
CA GLU A 92 -1.60 -5.43 -4.31
C GLU A 92 -2.37 -6.74 -4.52
N GLN A 93 -1.96 -7.85 -3.90
CA GLN A 93 -2.70 -9.11 -3.98
C GLN A 93 -4.06 -9.04 -3.29
N VAL A 94 -4.14 -8.38 -2.13
CA VAL A 94 -5.42 -8.22 -1.38
C VAL A 94 -6.40 -7.36 -2.18
N ILE A 95 -5.94 -6.23 -2.74
CA ILE A 95 -6.77 -5.35 -3.58
C ILE A 95 -7.25 -6.09 -4.83
N ARG A 96 -6.34 -6.74 -5.57
CA ARG A 96 -6.68 -7.45 -6.82
C ARG A 96 -7.63 -8.64 -6.63
N ARG A 97 -7.72 -9.21 -5.42
CA ARG A 97 -8.69 -10.29 -5.15
C ARG A 97 -10.12 -9.78 -4.98
N ARG A 98 -10.31 -8.47 -4.85
CA ARG A 98 -11.61 -7.83 -4.56
C ARG A 98 -12.14 -6.95 -5.68
N LEU A 99 -11.25 -6.53 -6.58
CA LEU A 99 -11.56 -5.84 -7.82
C LEU A 99 -11.57 -6.84 -8.97
#